data_AF-A0A8W8LWW7-F1
#
_entry.id   AF-A0A8W8LWW7-F1
#
_cell.length_a   1.000
_cell.length_b   1.000
_cell.length_c   1.000
_cell.angle_alpha   90.00
_cell.angle_beta   90.00
_cell.angle_gamma   90.00
#
_symmetry.space_group_name_H-M   'P 1'
#
loop_
_entity.id
_entity.type
_entity.pdbx_description
1 polymer ?
#
loop_
_entity_poly.entity_id
_entity_poly.type
_entity_poly.pdbx_seq_one_letter_code
_entity_poly.pdbx_strand_id
1 'polypeptide(L)' 'MIPKLFQWLLGAGLFIAVWLAFVLEKVDIQLTEIQRTLVLISPLLAVGIFGLVSAVIVLYRVSTFNDCKEAG' A
#
# COMPACT_ATOMS: atom_id res chain seq x y z
N MET A 1 24.29 -9.71 -2.63
CA MET A 1 23.43 -8.53 -2.42
C MET A 1 22.00 -8.91 -2.78
N ILE A 2 21.01 -8.62 -1.95
CA ILE A 2 19.60 -8.97 -2.24
C ILE A 2 19.02 -7.90 -3.19
N PRO A 3 18.41 -8.27 -4.31
CA PRO A 3 17.82 -7.30 -5.23
C PRO A 3 16.61 -6.61 -4.60
N LYS A 4 16.40 -5.33 -4.94
CA LYS A 4 15.27 -4.54 -4.44
C LYS A 4 13.93 -5.22 -4.70
N LEU A 5 13.78 -5.83 -5.87
CA LEU A 5 12.60 -6.63 -6.21
C LEU A 5 12.31 -7.71 -5.16
N PHE A 6 13.33 -8.45 -4.71
CA PHE A 6 13.15 -9.51 -3.73
C PHE A 6 12.84 -8.95 -2.33
N GLN A 7 13.41 -7.82 -1.95
CA GLN A 7 13.03 -7.14 -0.70
C GLN A 7 11.54 -6.73 -0.71
N TRP A 8 11.07 -6.13 -1.81
CA TRP A 8 9.66 -5.75 -1.97
C TRP A 8 8.74 -6.97 -2.01
N LEU A 9 9.14 -8.03 -2.73
CA LEU A 9 8.37 -9.27 -2.83
C LEU A 9 8.23 -9.96 -1.47
N LEU A 10 9.30 -10.01 -0.69
CA LEU A 10 9.25 -10.56 0.67
C LEU A 10 8.33 -9.73 1.58
N GLY A 11 8.45 -8.40 1.55
CA GLY A 11 7.59 -7.53 2.37
C GLY A 11 6.11 -7.66 2.00
N ALA A 12 5.79 -7.63 0.70
CA ALA A 12 4.43 -7.81 0.22
C ALA A 12 3.89 -9.22 0.51
N GLY A 13 4.72 -10.26 0.32
CA GLY A 13 4.37 -11.64 0.61
C GLY A 13 4.06 -11.87 2.10
N LEU A 14 4.88 -11.33 3.00
CA LEU A 14 4.62 -11.35 4.44
C LEU A 14 3.31 -10.67 4.80
N PHE A 15 3.04 -9.49 4.25
CA PHE A 15 1.79 -8.77 4.47
C PHE A 15 0.58 -9.59 4.01
N ILE A 16 0.62 -10.13 2.79
CA ILE A 16 -0.46 -10.96 2.23
C ILE A 16 -0.66 -12.24 3.05
N ALA A 17 0.43 -12.88 3.50
CA ALA A 17 0.36 -14.09 4.31
C ALA A 17 -0.32 -13.84 5.67
N VAL A 18 0.04 -12.75 6.35
CA VAL A 18 -0.61 -12.34 7.59
C VAL A 18 -2.08 -12.03 7.33
N TRP A 19 -2.39 -11.23 6.32
CA TRP A 19 -3.77 -10.90 5.95
C TRP A 19 -4.62 -12.14 5.66
N LEU A 20 -4.10 -13.10 4.88
CA LEU A 20 -4.77 -14.37 4.62
C LEU A 20 -5.03 -15.18 5.89
N ALA A 21 -4.10 -15.17 6.86
CA ALA A 21 -4.32 -15.86 8.13
C ALA A 21 -5.53 -15.31 8.89
N PHE A 22 -5.76 -13.99 8.83
CA PHE A 22 -6.95 -13.36 9.40
C PHE A 22 -8.22 -13.67 8.58
N VAL A 23 -8.15 -13.61 7.25
CA VAL A 23 -9.30 -13.89 6.37
C VAL A 23 -9.77 -15.35 6.47
N LEU A 24 -8.82 -16.28 6.60
CA LEU A 24 -9.10 -17.72 6.73
C LEU A 24 -9.43 -18.13 8.17
N GLU A 25 -9.58 -17.17 9.09
CA GLU A 25 -9.86 -17.41 10.52
C GLU A 25 -8.88 -18.41 11.16
N LYS A 26 -7.65 -18.46 10.66
CA LYS A 26 -6.60 -19.34 11.21
C LYS A 26 -6.07 -18.85 12.56
N VAL A 27 -6.43 -17.63 12.93
CA VAL A 27 -6.10 -17.03 14.22
C VAL A 27 -7.41 -16.73 14.94
N ASP A 28 -7.61 -17.37 16.09
CA ASP A 28 -8.77 -17.15 16.93
C ASP A 28 -8.63 -15.80 17.64
N ILE A 29 -9.24 -14.78 17.05
CA ILE A 29 -9.21 -13.40 17.55
C ILE A 29 -10.66 -12.91 17.55
N GLN A 30 -11.11 -12.41 18.69
CA GLN A 30 -12.43 -11.80 18.81
C GLN A 30 -12.43 -10.43 18.13
N LEU A 31 -12.73 -10.44 16.83
CA LEU A 31 -12.93 -9.23 16.03
C LEU A 31 -14.40 -8.84 16.02
N THR A 32 -14.67 -7.56 16.20
CA THR A 32 -16.01 -7.00 15.99
C THR A 32 -16.33 -7.02 14.48
N GLU A 33 -17.61 -7.09 14.09
CA GLU A 33 -18.11 -7.02 12.70
C GLU A 33 -17.39 -5.95 11.84
N ILE A 34 -17.22 -4.75 12.41
CA ILE A 34 -16.55 -3.61 11.75
C ILE A 34 -15.07 -3.93 11.49
N GLN A 35 -14.38 -4.53 12.46
CA GLN A 35 -12.96 -4.87 12.32
C GLN A 35 -12.74 -5.97 11.29
N ARG A 36 -13.63 -6.98 11.23
CA ARG A 36 -13.62 -8.01 10.20
C ARG A 36 -13.76 -7.40 8.80
N THR A 37 -14.73 -6.50 8.63
CA THR A 37 -14.94 -5.78 7.36
C THR A 37 -13.70 -4.96 6.98
N LEU A 38 -13.10 -4.27 7.95
CA LEU A 38 -11.91 -3.46 7.73
C LEU A 38 -10.70 -4.31 7.33
N VAL A 39 -10.51 -5.47 7.98
CA VAL A 39 -9.47 -6.44 7.60
C VAL A 39 -9.69 -6.94 6.18
N LEU A 40 -10.92 -7.27 5.80
CA LEU A 40 -11.24 -7.76 4.46
C LEU A 40 -10.89 -6.72 3.38
N ILE A 41 -11.19 -5.46 3.63
CA ILE A 41 -10.98 -4.34 2.69
C ILE A 41 -9.56 -3.75 2.81
N SER A 42 -8.79 -4.11 3.83
CA SER A 42 -7.45 -3.55 4.10
C SER A 42 -6.45 -3.61 2.93
N PRO A 43 -6.39 -4.65 2.08
CA PRO A 43 -5.47 -4.65 0.95
C PRO A 43 -5.87 -3.61 -0.10
N LEU A 44 -7.17 -3.46 -0.33
CA LEU A 44 -7.70 -2.46 -1.26
C LEU A 44 -7.43 -1.05 -0.76
N LEU A 45 -7.61 -0.80 0.56
CA LEU A 45 -7.25 0.47 1.18
C LEU A 45 -5.74 0.76 1.04
N ALA A 46 -4.88 -0.23 1.27
CA ALA A 46 -3.44 -0.07 1.14
C ALA A 46 -3.04 0.33 -0.30
N VAL A 47 -3.61 -0.33 -1.31
CA VAL A 47 -3.37 0.01 -2.73
C VAL A 47 -3.94 1.39 -3.08
N GLY A 48 -5.14 1.71 -2.59
CA GLY A 48 -5.77 3.01 -2.82
C GLY A 48 -4.95 4.16 -2.23
N ILE A 49 -4.51 4.03 -0.98
CA ILE A 49 -3.65 5.01 -0.30
C ILE A 49 -2.31 5.14 -1.04
N PHE A 50 -1.67 4.02 -1.37
CA PHE A 50 -0.41 4.02 -2.11
C PHE A 50 -0.54 4.72 -3.47
N GLY A 51 -1.61 4.43 -4.21
CA GLY A 51 -1.90 5.07 -5.49
C GLY A 51 -2.13 6.57 -5.35
N LEU A 52 -2.90 6.99 -4.34
CA LEU A 52 -3.20 8.40 -4.11
C LEU A 52 -1.96 9.19 -3.69
N VAL A 53 -1.16 8.66 -2.76
CA VAL A 53 0.12 9.25 -2.35
C VAL A 53 1.08 9.32 -3.54
N SER A 54 1.19 8.24 -4.32
CA SER A 54 2.04 8.23 -5.53
C SER A 54 1.59 9.27 -6.54
N ALA A 55 0.28 9.39 -6.80
CA ALA A 55 -0.27 10.38 -7.71
C ALA A 55 0.01 11.81 -7.22
N VAL A 56 -0.20 12.10 -5.93
CA VAL A 56 0.11 13.40 -5.34
C VAL A 56 1.60 13.73 -5.48
N ILE A 57 2.49 12.78 -5.19
CA ILE A 57 3.95 12.98 -5.34
C ILE A 57 4.31 13.25 -6.80
N VAL A 58 3.79 12.45 -7.74
CA VAL A 58 4.06 12.64 -9.17
C VAL A 58 3.54 14.00 -9.64
N LEU A 59 2.30 14.37 -9.30
CA LEU A 59 1.72 15.67 -9.65
C LEU A 59 2.54 16.83 -9.08
N TYR A 60 2.94 16.75 -7.81
CA TYR A 60 3.77 17.78 -7.17
C TYR A 60 5.14 17.91 -7.85
N ARG A 61 5.77 16.78 -8.19
CA ARG A 61 7.04 16.80 -8.93
C ARG A 61 6.85 17.38 -10.32
N VAL A 62 5.80 17.00 -11.03
CA VAL A 62 5.50 17.54 -12.37
C VAL A 62 5.25 19.04 -12.30
N SER A 63 4.44 19.53 -11.36
CA SER A 63 4.17 20.97 -11.24
C SER A 63 5.44 21.76 -10.89
N THR A 64 6.28 21.26 -9.99
CA THR A 64 7.52 21.95 -9.56
C THR A 64 8.65 21.86 -10.58
N PHE A 65 8.77 20.78 -11.37
CA PHE A 65 9.70 20.71 -12.50
C PHE A 65 9.23 21.56 -13.69
N ASN A 66 7.92 21.71 -13.88
CA ASN A 66 7.33 22.50 -14.96
C ASN A 66 7.32 24.01 -14.67
N ASP A 67 7.70 24.44 -13.47
CA ASP A 67 8.01 25.83 -13.15
C ASP A 67 9.39 26.24 -13.73
N CYS A 68 9.59 26.04 -15.03
CA CYS A 68 10.66 26.70 -15.78
C CYS A 68 10.28 28.18 -15.95
N LYS A 69 10.49 28.98 -14.90
CA LYS A 69 10.37 30.45 -14.96
C LYS A 69 11.58 31.14 -15.63
N GLU A 70 12.51 30.36 -16.18
CA GLU A 70 13.76 30.82 -16.83
C GLU A 70 14.01 30.10 -18.16
N ALA A 71 12.98 29.92 -18.98
CA ALA A 71 13.15 29.57 -20.40
C ALA A 71 12.43 30.62 -21.25
N GLY A 72 12.99 31.84 -21.25
CA GLY A 72 12.53 32.99 -22.04
C GLY A 72 13.48 34.16 -21.86
#